data_AF-A0A6J5EXD2-F1
#
_entry.id   AF-A0A6J5EXD2-F1
#
_cell.length_a   1.000
_cell.length_b   1.000
_cell.length_c   1.000
_cell.angle_alpha   90.00
_cell.angle_beta   90.00
_cell.angle_gamma   90.00
#
_symmetry.space_group_name_H-M   'P 1'
#
loop_
_entity.id
_entity.type
_entity.pdbx_description
1 polymer ?
#
loop_
_entity_poly.entity_id
_entity_poly.type
_entity_poly.pdbx_seq_one_letter_code
_entity_poly.pdbx_strand_id
1 'polypeptide(L)'
;MPPDTALTDDKKEEIQDSAEEAVMERINQANEASVMAGFKAPKGNEKVVQIAFRRGLCGECCAAVKARLDTDASLPEAYNIVDKLYNGDSHFFLETIDGNRVIEPTWKQIVVSKAEEDGSGRSHALALSDFPNVFVGTKEELKDKVVEACNLLKKPKESGELLKHWGIEF
;
A
#
# COMPACT_ATOMS: atom_id res chain seq x y z
N MET A 1 -16.74 18.25 22.92
CA MET A 1 -15.66 17.82 22.01
C MET A 1 -15.64 16.31 22.05
N PRO A 2 -15.70 15.60 20.92
CA PRO A 2 -15.26 14.21 20.92
C PRO A 2 -13.77 14.19 21.37
N PRO A 3 -13.35 13.18 22.14
CA PRO A 3 -11.94 13.05 22.49
C PRO A 3 -11.11 12.99 21.20
N ASP A 4 -9.97 13.66 21.20
CA ASP A 4 -8.98 13.58 20.13
C ASP A 4 -8.47 12.14 20.07
N THR A 5 -9.08 11.31 19.21
CA THR A 5 -8.77 9.88 19.04
C THR A 5 -7.53 9.73 18.15
N ALA A 6 -6.45 10.41 18.50
CA ALA A 6 -5.18 10.20 17.84
C ALA A 6 -4.76 8.73 18.04
N LEU A 7 -4.71 7.96 16.96
CA LEU A 7 -4.08 6.64 16.91
C LEU A 7 -2.62 6.80 17.39
N THR A 8 -2.25 6.12 18.47
CA THR A 8 -0.88 6.14 18.99
C THR A 8 0.08 5.46 18.01
N ASP A 9 1.37 5.78 18.10
CA ASP A 9 2.40 5.14 17.27
C ASP A 9 2.41 3.61 17.46
N ASP A 10 2.30 3.14 18.70
CA ASP A 10 2.21 1.72 19.02
C ASP A 10 1.00 1.06 18.31
N LYS A 11 -0.17 1.72 18.32
CA LYS A 11 -1.37 1.16 17.69
C LYS A 11 -1.28 1.20 16.16
N LYS A 12 -0.62 2.22 15.61
CA LYS A 12 -0.31 2.30 14.18
C LYS A 12 0.61 1.16 13.74
N GLU A 13 1.64 0.85 14.52
CA GLU A 13 2.54 -0.29 14.28
C GLU A 13 1.79 -1.62 14.34
N GLU A 14 0.97 -1.85 15.36
CA GLU A 14 0.12 -3.06 15.46
C GLU A 14 -0.79 -3.24 14.23
N ILE A 15 -1.45 -2.17 13.80
CA ILE A 15 -2.32 -2.21 12.61
C ILE A 15 -1.50 -2.48 11.36
N GLN A 16 -0.33 -1.86 11.23
CA GLN A 16 0.54 -2.04 10.07
C GLN A 16 1.02 -3.48 9.96
N ASP A 17 1.46 -4.09 11.06
CA ASP A 17 1.92 -5.48 11.10
C ASP A 17 0.78 -6.46 10.81
N SER A 18 -0.39 -6.24 11.42
CA SER A 18 -1.58 -7.05 11.15
C SER A 18 -2.05 -6.95 9.69
N ALA A 19 -1.99 -5.74 9.11
CA ALA A 19 -2.31 -5.52 7.71
C ALA A 19 -1.28 -6.17 6.78
N GLU A 20 0.02 -6.08 7.09
CA GLU A 20 1.08 -6.74 6.34
C GLU A 20 0.90 -8.26 6.35
N GLU A 21 0.58 -8.86 7.49
CA GLU A 21 0.29 -10.30 7.58
C GLU A 21 -0.88 -10.69 6.66
N ALA A 22 -2.00 -9.96 6.73
CA ALA A 22 -3.18 -10.22 5.90
C ALA A 22 -2.88 -10.10 4.40
N VAL A 23 -2.08 -9.10 4.00
CA VAL A 23 -1.67 -8.91 2.61
C VAL A 23 -0.75 -10.04 2.15
N MET A 24 0.22 -10.44 2.98
CA MET A 24 1.15 -11.51 2.63
C MET A 24 0.44 -12.86 2.54
N GLU A 25 -0.53 -13.14 3.40
CA GLU A 25 -1.40 -14.32 3.29
C GLU A 25 -2.14 -14.31 1.95
N ARG A 26 -2.75 -13.18 1.56
CA ARG A 26 -3.45 -13.04 0.29
C ARG A 26 -2.55 -13.24 -0.92
N ILE A 27 -1.35 -12.67 -0.91
CA ILE A 27 -0.34 -12.85 -1.98
C ILE A 27 0.06 -14.31 -2.11
N ASN A 28 0.27 -15.01 -0.99
CA ASN A 28 0.61 -16.43 -1.01
C ASN A 28 -0.53 -17.27 -1.61
N GLN A 29 -1.77 -17.03 -1.21
CA GLN A 29 -2.95 -17.69 -1.79
C GLN A 29 -3.08 -17.43 -3.30
N ALA A 30 -2.86 -16.18 -3.74
CA ALA A 30 -2.88 -15.83 -5.17
C ALA A 30 -1.78 -16.55 -5.96
N ASN A 31 -0.58 -16.68 -5.37
CA ASN A 31 0.52 -17.42 -5.96
C ASN A 31 0.23 -18.92 -6.05
N GLU A 32 -0.33 -19.53 -5.00
CA GLU A 32 -0.72 -20.95 -5.00
C GLU A 32 -1.80 -21.24 -6.05
N ALA A 33 -2.83 -20.39 -6.13
CA ALA A 33 -3.86 -20.49 -7.16
C ALA A 33 -3.28 -20.39 -8.57
N SER A 34 -2.33 -19.46 -8.79
CA SER A 34 -1.63 -19.32 -10.07
C SER A 34 -0.84 -20.58 -10.44
N VAL A 35 -0.15 -21.19 -9.47
CA VAL A 35 0.58 -22.44 -9.68
C VAL A 35 -0.36 -23.60 -10.01
N MET A 36 -1.49 -23.71 -9.30
CA MET A 36 -2.52 -24.72 -9.61
C MET A 36 -3.13 -24.53 -11.00
N ALA A 37 -3.20 -23.29 -11.49
CA ALA A 37 -3.62 -22.98 -12.86
C ALA A 37 -2.53 -23.21 -13.93
N GLY A 38 -1.36 -23.74 -13.56
CA GLY A 38 -0.29 -24.11 -14.47
C GLY A 38 0.75 -23.01 -14.73
N PHE A 39 0.67 -21.87 -14.04
CA PHE A 39 1.70 -20.83 -14.12
C PHE A 39 2.90 -21.17 -13.23
N LYS A 40 4.06 -20.59 -13.55
CA LYS A 40 5.26 -20.75 -12.70
C LYS A 40 5.14 -19.84 -11.48
N ALA A 41 5.48 -20.37 -10.31
CA ALA A 41 5.62 -19.54 -9.11
C ALA A 41 6.75 -18.52 -9.32
N PRO A 42 6.57 -17.25 -8.90
CA PRO A 42 7.63 -16.26 -8.97
C PRO A 42 8.82 -16.67 -8.12
N LYS A 43 10.04 -16.49 -8.64
CA LYS A 43 11.29 -16.90 -7.97
C LYS A 43 12.33 -15.79 -8.01
N GLY A 44 13.24 -15.82 -7.03
CA GLY A 44 14.39 -14.90 -6.99
C GLY A 44 13.96 -13.44 -7.09
N ASN A 45 14.41 -12.74 -8.14
CA ASN A 45 14.13 -11.33 -8.37
C ASN A 45 12.63 -11.04 -8.52
N GLU A 46 11.89 -11.90 -9.22
CA GLU A 46 10.46 -11.71 -9.47
C GLU A 46 9.68 -11.69 -8.15
N LYS A 47 10.05 -12.56 -7.21
CA LYS A 47 9.42 -12.60 -5.88
C LYS A 47 9.69 -11.33 -5.08
N VAL A 48 10.91 -10.80 -5.13
CA VAL A 48 11.26 -9.54 -4.45
C VAL A 48 10.43 -8.36 -5.00
N VAL A 49 10.35 -8.27 -6.33
CA VAL A 49 9.58 -7.23 -7.03
C VAL A 49 8.09 -7.36 -6.74
N GLN A 50 7.54 -8.57 -6.80
CA GLN A 50 6.13 -8.85 -6.50
C GLN A 50 5.77 -8.44 -5.06
N ILE A 51 6.58 -8.80 -4.07
CA ILE A 51 6.32 -8.46 -2.67
C ILE A 51 6.38 -6.95 -2.43
N ALA A 52 7.33 -6.26 -3.07
CA ALA A 52 7.53 -4.84 -2.88
C ALA A 52 6.43 -3.99 -3.54
N PHE A 53 6.01 -4.33 -4.76
CA PHE A 53 5.09 -3.48 -5.52
C PHE A 53 3.67 -4.02 -5.56
N ARG A 54 3.44 -5.33 -5.43
CA ARG A 54 2.09 -5.92 -5.31
C ARG A 54 1.15 -5.50 -6.44
N ARG A 55 1.73 -5.29 -7.64
CA ARG A 55 1.02 -4.67 -8.75
C ARG A 55 -0.23 -5.44 -9.12
N GLY A 56 -1.33 -4.73 -9.29
CA GLY A 56 -2.62 -5.31 -9.67
C GLY A 56 -3.35 -6.04 -8.55
N LEU A 57 -2.83 -6.00 -7.31
CA LEU A 57 -3.47 -6.62 -6.15
C LEU A 57 -4.10 -5.61 -5.19
N CYS A 58 -4.16 -4.31 -5.53
CA CYS A 58 -4.66 -3.26 -4.63
C CYS A 58 -6.06 -3.57 -4.06
N GLY A 59 -7.01 -3.98 -4.89
CA GLY A 59 -8.36 -4.34 -4.44
C GLY A 59 -8.39 -5.55 -3.50
N GLU A 60 -7.67 -6.62 -3.85
CA GLU A 60 -7.61 -7.84 -3.03
C GLU A 60 -6.87 -7.63 -1.70
N CYS A 61 -5.79 -6.84 -1.73
CA CYS A 61 -5.05 -6.47 -0.53
C CYS A 61 -5.94 -5.62 0.40
N CYS A 62 -6.70 -4.67 -0.16
CA CYS A 62 -7.64 -3.87 0.63
C CYS A 62 -8.75 -4.73 1.25
N ALA A 63 -9.30 -5.68 0.50
CA ALA A 63 -10.31 -6.61 1.02
C ALA A 63 -9.75 -7.48 2.16
N ALA A 64 -8.53 -7.98 2.03
CA ALA A 64 -7.87 -8.78 3.07
C ALA A 64 -7.63 -7.95 4.34
N VAL A 65 -7.10 -6.73 4.20
CA VAL A 65 -6.89 -5.81 5.32
C VAL A 65 -8.22 -5.46 5.98
N LYS A 66 -9.24 -5.07 5.20
CA LYS A 66 -10.58 -4.74 5.73
C LYS A 66 -11.18 -5.90 6.53
N ALA A 67 -11.11 -7.11 5.99
CA ALA A 67 -11.60 -8.31 6.69
C ALA A 67 -10.87 -8.54 8.01
N ARG A 68 -9.55 -8.29 8.07
CA ARG A 68 -8.78 -8.40 9.30
C ARG A 68 -9.18 -7.32 10.32
N LEU A 69 -9.31 -6.07 9.89
CA LEU A 69 -9.72 -4.95 10.76
C LEU A 69 -11.14 -5.13 11.30
N ASP A 70 -12.08 -5.66 10.50
CA ASP A 70 -13.46 -5.92 10.92
C ASP A 70 -13.57 -6.94 12.06
N THR A 71 -12.54 -7.76 12.26
CA THR A 71 -12.47 -8.70 13.38
C THR A 71 -11.84 -8.13 14.64
N ASP A 72 -11.21 -6.95 14.55
CA ASP A 72 -10.55 -6.28 15.67
C ASP A 72 -11.45 -5.20 16.28
N ALA A 73 -12.19 -5.59 17.33
CA ALA A 73 -13.06 -4.67 18.08
C ALA A 73 -12.31 -3.59 18.88
N SER A 74 -10.97 -3.64 18.95
CA SER A 74 -10.16 -2.62 19.63
C SER A 74 -9.88 -1.39 18.76
N LEU A 75 -10.26 -1.42 17.49
CA LEU A 75 -10.04 -0.31 16.58
C LEU A 75 -11.07 0.80 16.83
N PRO A 76 -10.61 2.03 17.15
CA PRO A 76 -11.52 3.14 17.44
C PRO A 76 -12.25 3.66 16.20
N GLU A 77 -11.76 3.34 15.00
CA GLU A 77 -12.16 3.96 13.75
C GLU A 77 -12.51 2.90 12.68
N ALA A 78 -13.61 3.14 11.98
CA ALA A 78 -14.00 2.33 10.83
C ALA A 78 -13.30 2.84 9.57
N TYR A 79 -12.63 1.92 8.87
CA TYR A 79 -12.00 2.16 7.58
C TYR A 79 -12.91 1.67 6.45
N ASN A 80 -13.06 2.45 5.38
CA ASN A 80 -13.80 2.06 4.18
C ASN A 80 -12.85 1.85 3.01
N ILE A 81 -13.15 0.88 2.14
CA ILE A 81 -12.41 0.73 0.88
C ILE A 81 -12.85 1.85 -0.06
N VAL A 82 -11.88 2.60 -0.56
CA VAL A 82 -12.05 3.66 -1.55
C VAL A 82 -11.52 3.16 -2.89
N ASP A 83 -12.31 3.35 -3.95
CA ASP A 83 -11.87 3.22 -5.34
C ASP A 83 -11.65 4.62 -5.91
N LYS A 84 -10.41 4.94 -6.25
CA LYS A 84 -10.02 6.20 -6.85
C LYS A 84 -9.60 5.97 -8.29
N LEU A 85 -10.36 6.54 -9.21
CA LEU A 85 -9.98 6.59 -10.62
C LEU A 85 -9.06 7.80 -10.87
N TYR A 86 -7.85 7.56 -11.33
CA TYR A 86 -6.91 8.62 -11.75
C TYR A 86 -6.19 8.22 -13.03
N ASN A 87 -6.16 9.12 -14.02
CA ASN A 87 -5.62 8.88 -15.37
C ASN A 87 -6.14 7.60 -16.06
N GLY A 88 -7.37 7.18 -15.76
CA GLY A 88 -7.99 5.99 -16.33
C GLY A 88 -7.65 4.68 -15.63
N ASP A 89 -6.83 4.73 -14.58
CA ASP A 89 -6.49 3.58 -13.74
C ASP A 89 -7.21 3.67 -12.39
N SER A 90 -7.89 2.58 -12.00
CA SER A 90 -8.47 2.43 -10.66
C SER A 90 -7.39 2.04 -9.66
N HIS A 91 -7.41 2.70 -8.50
CA HIS A 91 -6.56 2.36 -7.36
C HIS A 91 -7.40 2.24 -6.09
N PHE A 92 -7.12 1.19 -5.31
CA PHE A 92 -7.86 0.88 -4.10
C PHE A 92 -7.00 1.07 -2.86
N PHE A 93 -7.58 1.72 -1.85
CA PHE A 93 -6.99 1.90 -0.51
C PHE A 93 -8.08 1.97 0.55
N LEU A 94 -7.70 1.94 1.83
CA LEU A 94 -8.65 2.13 2.91
C LEU A 94 -8.53 3.53 3.50
N GLU A 95 -9.66 4.12 3.87
CA GLU A 95 -9.73 5.48 4.42
C GLU A 95 -10.75 5.57 5.56
N THR A 96 -10.47 6.38 6.59
CA THR A 96 -11.44 6.69 7.64
C THR A 96 -12.58 7.57 7.11
N ILE A 97 -13.72 7.59 7.82
CA ILE A 97 -14.92 8.36 7.41
C ILE A 97 -14.63 9.86 7.25
N ASP A 98 -13.72 10.41 8.07
CA ASP A 98 -13.31 11.82 8.00
C ASP A 98 -12.31 12.11 6.87
N GLY A 99 -11.84 11.09 6.15
CA GLY A 99 -10.91 11.22 5.04
C GLY A 99 -9.47 11.53 5.45
N ASN A 100 -9.12 11.47 6.74
CA ASN A 100 -7.83 11.94 7.25
C ASN A 100 -6.77 10.84 7.30
N ARG A 101 -7.17 9.61 7.68
CA ARG A 101 -6.27 8.46 7.81
C ARG A 101 -6.48 7.48 6.68
N VAL A 102 -5.39 6.85 6.29
CA VAL A 102 -5.35 5.87 5.20
C VAL A 102 -4.55 4.64 5.61
N ILE A 103 -4.99 3.49 5.10
CA ILE A 103 -4.19 2.28 5.04
C ILE A 103 -3.96 1.96 3.58
N GLU A 104 -2.69 1.86 3.22
CA GLU A 104 -2.23 1.81 1.85
C GLU A 104 -1.38 0.55 1.61
N PRO A 105 -2.00 -0.56 1.20
CA PRO A 105 -1.29 -1.83 1.10
C PRO A 105 -0.32 -1.92 -0.08
N THR A 106 -0.42 -0.98 -1.03
CA THR A 106 0.24 -1.10 -2.33
C THR A 106 0.79 0.22 -2.87
N TRP A 107 0.96 1.24 -2.02
CA TRP A 107 1.40 2.58 -2.42
C TRP A 107 2.71 2.61 -3.25
N LYS A 108 3.63 1.68 -3.01
CA LYS A 108 4.89 1.57 -3.78
C LYS A 108 4.65 1.27 -5.27
N GLN A 109 3.52 0.65 -5.63
CA GLN A 109 3.13 0.38 -7.03
C GLN A 109 2.79 1.63 -7.84
N ILE A 110 2.40 2.70 -7.12
CA ILE A 110 2.13 4.03 -7.66
C ILE A 110 3.44 4.80 -7.75
N VAL A 111 4.29 4.69 -6.72
CA VAL A 111 5.62 5.31 -6.73
C VAL A 111 6.51 4.75 -7.83
N VAL A 112 6.48 3.46 -8.13
CA VAL A 112 7.28 2.84 -9.20
C VAL A 112 6.35 2.45 -10.34
N SER A 113 6.52 3.03 -11.52
CA SER A 113 5.70 2.68 -12.69
C SER A 113 6.01 1.27 -13.20
N LYS A 114 5.08 0.68 -13.97
CA LYS A 114 5.28 -0.65 -14.56
C LYS A 114 6.53 -0.71 -15.47
N ALA A 115 6.79 0.35 -16.24
CA ALA A 115 7.97 0.40 -17.10
C ALA A 115 9.28 0.39 -16.30
N GLU A 116 9.32 1.10 -15.17
CA GLU A 116 10.47 1.07 -14.25
C GLU A 116 10.60 -0.29 -13.55
N GLU A 117 9.49 -0.96 -13.25
CA GLU A 117 9.47 -2.29 -12.68
C GLU A 117 10.12 -3.31 -13.63
N ASP A 118 9.74 -3.28 -14.91
CA ASP A 118 10.25 -4.20 -15.94
C ASP A 118 11.77 -3.99 -16.20
N GLY A 119 12.27 -2.75 -16.08
CA GLY A 119 13.67 -2.42 -16.35
C GLY A 119 14.60 -2.41 -15.13
N SER A 120 14.10 -1.97 -13.96
CA SER A 120 14.89 -1.67 -12.76
C SER A 120 14.22 -2.14 -11.46
N GLY A 121 13.14 -2.91 -11.53
CA GLY A 121 12.27 -3.22 -10.39
C GLY A 121 12.99 -3.76 -9.16
N ARG A 122 13.98 -4.65 -9.33
CA ARG A 122 14.75 -5.17 -8.18
C ARG A 122 15.52 -4.05 -7.47
N SER A 123 16.17 -3.15 -8.22
CA SER A 123 16.95 -2.06 -7.62
C SER A 123 16.05 -1.08 -6.86
N HIS A 124 14.88 -0.77 -7.41
CA HIS A 124 13.88 0.08 -6.75
C HIS A 124 13.29 -0.62 -5.51
N ALA A 125 12.98 -1.92 -5.59
CA ALA A 125 12.48 -2.70 -4.47
C ALA A 125 13.48 -2.73 -3.30
N LEU A 126 14.78 -2.86 -3.61
CA LEU A 126 15.85 -2.80 -2.61
C LEU A 126 16.02 -1.39 -2.04
N ALA A 127 15.95 -0.35 -2.88
CA ALA A 127 16.03 1.04 -2.42
C ALA A 127 14.89 1.39 -1.46
N LEU A 128 13.68 0.86 -1.72
CA LEU A 128 12.50 1.09 -0.88
C LEU A 128 12.30 0.01 0.20
N SER A 129 13.32 -0.76 0.54
CA SER A 129 13.20 -1.86 1.51
C SER A 129 13.01 -1.40 2.95
N ASP A 130 13.55 -0.23 3.30
CA ASP A 130 13.38 0.39 4.63
C ASP A 130 12.03 1.10 4.79
N PHE A 131 11.25 1.23 3.71
CA PHE A 131 9.91 1.79 3.75
C PHE A 131 8.88 0.69 4.06
N PRO A 132 7.78 1.00 4.75
CA PRO A 132 6.77 0.01 5.07
C PRO A 132 6.08 -0.49 3.79
N ASN A 133 5.81 -1.79 3.69
CA ASN A 133 5.12 -2.36 2.53
C ASN A 133 3.61 -2.06 2.55
N VAL A 134 2.99 -2.09 3.74
CA VAL A 134 1.69 -1.44 3.99
C VAL A 134 1.95 -0.13 4.72
N PHE A 135 1.45 0.98 4.20
CA PHE A 135 1.46 2.24 4.94
C PHE A 135 0.20 2.34 5.83
N VAL A 136 0.34 2.80 7.07
CA VAL A 136 -0.78 3.18 7.95
C VAL A 136 -0.48 4.56 8.51
N GLY A 137 -1.41 5.50 8.41
CA GLY A 137 -1.18 6.85 8.93
C GLY A 137 -2.13 7.89 8.38
N THR A 138 -1.79 9.15 8.59
CA THR A 138 -2.50 10.28 7.98
C THR A 138 -2.08 10.49 6.53
N LYS A 139 -2.91 11.23 5.77
CA LYS A 139 -2.53 11.67 4.42
C LYS A 139 -1.27 12.52 4.38
N GLU A 140 -1.02 13.36 5.39
CA GLU A 140 0.21 14.16 5.43
C GLU A 140 1.45 13.26 5.64
N GLU A 141 1.36 12.26 6.51
CA GLU A 141 2.44 11.28 6.67
C GLU A 141 2.66 10.45 5.39
N LEU A 142 1.59 10.10 4.67
CA LEU A 142 1.71 9.41 3.38
C LEU A 142 2.41 10.30 2.36
N LYS A 143 2.06 11.59 2.32
CA LYS A 143 2.70 12.58 1.46
C LYS A 143 4.20 12.65 1.70
N ASP A 144 4.60 12.75 2.97
CA ASP A 144 6.02 12.77 3.34
C ASP A 144 6.73 11.50 2.85
N LYS A 145 6.12 10.32 3.03
CA LYS A 145 6.71 9.05 2.57
C LYS A 145 6.81 8.94 1.06
N VAL A 146 5.81 9.40 0.31
CA VAL A 146 5.85 9.43 -1.16
C VAL A 146 6.93 10.40 -1.64
N VAL A 147 7.04 11.59 -1.05
CA VAL A 147 8.09 12.57 -1.39
C VAL A 147 9.49 12.00 -1.09
N GLU A 148 9.67 11.39 0.07
CA GLU A 148 10.92 10.75 0.48
C GLU A 148 11.32 9.62 -0.48
N ALA A 149 10.37 8.74 -0.84
CA ALA A 149 10.59 7.66 -1.80
C ALA A 149 10.94 8.18 -3.20
N CYS A 150 10.22 9.20 -3.69
CA CYS A 150 10.53 9.84 -4.98
C CYS A 150 11.91 10.49 -5.00
N ASN A 151 12.33 11.13 -3.91
CA ASN A 151 13.69 11.68 -3.79
C ASN A 151 14.75 10.58 -3.84
N LEU A 152 14.54 9.48 -3.11
CA LEU A 152 15.46 8.34 -3.10
C LEU A 152 15.62 7.71 -4.48
N LEU A 153 14.52 7.64 -5.24
CA LEU A 153 14.50 7.15 -6.62
C LEU A 153 14.91 8.21 -7.66
N LYS A 154 15.39 9.38 -7.23
CA LYS A 154 15.86 10.49 -8.08
C LYS A 154 14.79 11.06 -9.03
N LYS A 155 13.53 11.08 -8.58
CA LYS A 155 12.37 11.60 -9.31
C LYS A 155 11.48 12.56 -8.52
N PRO A 156 12.05 13.62 -7.93
CA PRO A 156 11.31 14.56 -7.07
C PRO A 156 10.14 15.26 -7.76
N LYS A 157 10.19 15.42 -9.09
CA LYS A 157 9.16 16.13 -9.85
C LYS A 157 7.87 15.34 -10.02
N GLU A 158 7.89 14.03 -9.76
CA GLU A 158 6.73 13.16 -9.95
C GLU A 158 5.80 13.13 -8.74
N SER A 159 6.29 13.43 -7.53
CA SER A 159 5.53 13.27 -6.28
C SER A 159 4.17 13.98 -6.30
N GLY A 160 4.11 15.21 -6.84
CA GLY A 160 2.87 15.99 -6.88
C GLY A 160 1.75 15.34 -7.72
N GLU A 161 2.09 14.70 -8.84
CA GLU A 161 1.10 13.97 -9.65
C GLU A 161 0.70 12.66 -8.98
N LEU A 162 1.65 11.93 -8.38
CA LEU A 162 1.38 10.68 -7.69
C LEU A 162 0.43 10.87 -6.49
N LEU A 163 0.54 11.99 -5.79
CA LEU A 163 -0.28 12.28 -4.61
C LEU A 163 -1.77 12.42 -4.90
N LYS A 164 -2.13 12.70 -6.16
CA LYS A 164 -3.52 12.80 -6.59
C LYS A 164 -4.27 11.47 -6.52
N HIS A 165 -3.57 10.33 -6.53
CA HIS A 165 -4.17 9.01 -6.28
C HIS A 165 -4.84 8.94 -4.90
N TRP A 166 -4.39 9.74 -3.93
CA TRP A 166 -4.95 9.83 -2.58
C TRP A 166 -5.78 11.09 -2.35
N GLY A 167 -5.99 11.91 -3.39
CA GLY A 167 -6.63 13.22 -3.26
C GLY A 167 -5.83 14.18 -2.39
N ILE A 168 -4.50 14.05 -2.37
CA ILE A 168 -3.60 14.95 -1.66
C ILE A 168 -3.11 16.01 -2.66
N GLU A 169 -3.29 17.28 -2.32
CA GLU A 169 -2.82 18.43 -3.11
C GLU A 169 -1.51 19.00 -2.54
N PHE A 170 -0.71 19.61 -3.40
CA PHE A 170 0.61 20.17 -3.09
C PHE A 170 0.57 21.69 -2.93
#